data_AF-A0A5P2QWJ4-F1
#
_entry.id   AF-A0A5P2QWJ4-F1
#
_cell.length_a   1.000
_cell.length_b   1.000
_cell.length_c   1.000
_cell.angle_alpha   90.00
_cell.angle_beta   90.00
_cell.angle_gamma   90.00
#
_symmetry.space_group_name_H-M   'P 1'
#
loop_
_entity.id
_entity.type
_entity.pdbx_description
1 polymer ?
#
loop_
_entity_poly.entity_id
_entity_poly.type
_entity_poly.pdbx_seq_one_letter_code
_entity_poly.pdbx_strand_id
1 'polypeptide(L)'
;MECTNLGARALGCTGASFVTMGMGIWAAELAELDGKAAAQFLRALADLMEPGRKPAAKQEAEARRQYAVRRLLAAVDLMMNNAEGQA
;
A
#
# COMPACT_ATOMS: atom_id res chain seq x y z
N MET A 1 6.89 10.82 13.90
CA MET A 1 5.63 10.64 14.67
C MET A 1 4.81 11.92 14.79
N GLU A 2 5.36 13.11 14.51
CA GLU A 2 4.63 14.38 14.64
C GLU A 2 3.38 14.46 13.76
N CYS A 3 3.45 14.10 12.47
CA CYS A 3 2.28 14.05 11.59
C CYS A 3 1.19 13.09 12.11
N THR A 4 1.58 11.92 12.60
CA THR A 4 0.67 10.94 13.22
C THR A 4 -0.03 11.54 14.45
N ASN A 5 0.71 12.25 15.30
CA ASN A 5 0.16 12.87 16.50
C ASN A 5 -0.81 14.02 16.18
N LEU A 6 -0.48 14.85 15.19
CA LEU A 6 -1.35 15.93 14.72
C LEU A 6 -2.65 15.38 14.12
N GLY A 7 -2.55 14.40 13.22
CA GLY A 7 -3.71 13.76 12.60
C GLY A 7 -4.59 13.02 13.61
N ALA A 8 -3.98 12.26 14.54
CA ALA A 8 -4.71 11.54 15.58
C ALA A 8 -5.48 12.49 16.51
N ARG A 9 -4.87 13.61 16.91
CA ARG A 9 -5.56 14.66 17.69
C ARG A 9 -6.72 15.28 16.92
N ALA A 10 -6.52 15.61 15.65
CA ALA A 10 -7.56 16.22 14.81
C ALA A 10 -8.79 15.31 14.66
N LEU A 11 -8.59 13.98 14.64
CA LEU A 11 -9.66 12.99 14.52
C LEU A 11 -10.15 12.44 15.86
N GLY A 12 -9.63 12.92 16.99
CA GLY A 12 -10.01 12.45 18.32
C GLY A 12 -9.71 10.97 18.58
N CYS A 13 -8.66 10.42 17.97
CA CYS A 13 -8.29 9.01 18.09
C CYS A 13 -6.83 8.83 18.57
N THR A 14 -6.42 7.58 18.83
CA THR A 14 -5.02 7.29 19.17
C THR A 14 -4.14 7.30 17.90
N GLY A 15 -2.83 7.50 18.06
CA GLY A 15 -1.90 7.41 16.95
C GLY A 15 -1.93 6.06 16.23
N ALA A 16 -2.12 4.96 16.97
CA ALA A 16 -2.26 3.62 16.40
C ALA A 16 -3.55 3.48 15.58
N SER A 17 -4.68 3.98 16.10
CA SER A 17 -5.95 4.00 15.38
C SER A 17 -5.84 4.83 14.10
N PHE A 18 -5.20 6.01 14.16
CA PHE A 18 -4.98 6.87 13.00
C PHE A 18 -4.21 6.15 11.88
N VAL A 19 -3.09 5.52 12.20
CA VAL A 19 -2.28 4.78 11.22
C VAL A 19 -3.04 3.57 10.68
N THR A 20 -3.75 2.83 11.54
CA THR A 20 -4.52 1.65 11.13
C THR A 20 -5.64 2.03 10.16
N MET A 21 -6.36 3.12 10.42
CA MET A 21 -7.37 3.63 9.49
C MET A 21 -6.75 4.07 8.16
N GLY A 22 -5.65 4.83 8.18
CA GLY A 22 -4.97 5.27 6.96
C GLY A 22 -4.47 4.10 6.11
N MET A 23 -3.92 3.06 6.74
CA MET A 23 -3.53 1.82 6.05
C MET A 23 -4.74 1.08 5.49
N GLY A 24 -5.85 1.03 6.22
CA GLY A 24 -7.09 0.39 5.76
C GLY A 24 -7.70 1.07 4.54
N ILE A 25 -7.79 2.41 4.55
CA ILE A 25 -8.24 3.21 3.41
C ILE A 25 -7.33 2.96 2.22
N TRP A 26 -6.02 3.09 2.39
CA TRP A 26 -5.07 2.87 1.31
C TRP A 26 -5.14 1.46 0.72
N ALA A 27 -5.29 0.43 1.56
CA ALA A 27 -5.44 -0.94 1.08
C ALA A 27 -6.73 -1.14 0.27
N ALA A 28 -7.83 -0.49 0.65
CA ALA A 28 -9.08 -0.52 -0.10
C ALA A 28 -8.92 0.15 -1.48
N GLU A 29 -8.35 1.35 -1.52
CA GLU A 29 -8.09 2.09 -2.77
C GLU A 29 -7.20 1.29 -3.74
N LEU A 30 -6.13 0.67 -3.23
CA LEU A 30 -5.28 -0.21 -4.05
C LEU A 30 -6.04 -1.42 -4.59
N ALA A 31 -6.97 -1.96 -3.80
CA ALA A 31 -7.77 -3.12 -4.21
C ALA A 31 -8.78 -2.78 -5.31
N GLU A 32 -9.28 -1.55 -5.35
CA GLU A 32 -10.12 -1.04 -6.44
C GLU A 32 -9.35 -0.90 -7.75
N LEU A 33 -8.05 -0.55 -7.70
CA LEU A 33 -7.18 -0.49 -8.88
C LEU A 33 -6.84 -1.89 -9.44
N ASP A 34 -6.25 -2.75 -8.61
CA ASP A 34 -5.95 -4.15 -8.95
C ASP A 34 -5.83 -4.96 -7.66
N GLY A 35 -6.93 -5.59 -7.24
CA GLY A 35 -7.01 -6.39 -6.01
C GLY A 35 -5.96 -7.50 -5.91
N LYS A 36 -5.55 -8.10 -7.04
CA LYS A 36 -4.52 -9.13 -7.04
C LYS A 36 -3.14 -8.53 -6.78
N ALA A 37 -2.80 -7.43 -7.45
CA ALA A 37 -1.54 -6.73 -7.24
C ALA A 37 -1.47 -6.13 -5.82
N ALA A 38 -2.57 -5.58 -5.31
CA ALA A 38 -2.67 -5.08 -3.94
C ALA A 38 -2.38 -6.16 -2.89
N ALA A 39 -3.00 -7.34 -3.01
CA ALA A 39 -2.74 -8.47 -2.11
C ALA A 39 -1.29 -8.95 -2.17
N GLN A 40 -0.70 -9.05 -3.38
CA GLN A 40 0.70 -9.41 -3.56
C GLN A 40 1.65 -8.40 -2.92
N PHE A 41 1.33 -7.12 -3.07
CA PHE A 41 2.09 -6.02 -2.49
C PHE A 41 2.06 -6.04 -0.96
N LEU A 42 0.87 -6.14 -0.35
CA LEU A 42 0.72 -6.20 1.11
C LEU A 42 1.41 -7.44 1.70
N ARG A 43 1.34 -8.59 1.02
CA ARG A 43 2.05 -9.80 1.45
C ARG A 43 3.57 -9.61 1.40
N ALA A 44 4.08 -8.98 0.34
CA ALA A 44 5.50 -8.70 0.21
C ALA A 44 6.00 -7.72 1.29
N LEU A 45 5.20 -6.71 1.66
CA LEU A 45 5.54 -5.82 2.77
C LEU A 45 5.59 -6.57 4.11
N ALA A 46 4.60 -7.43 4.40
CA ALA A 46 4.60 -8.26 5.60
C ALA A 46 5.86 -9.13 5.67
N ASP A 47 6.24 -9.74 4.55
CA ASP A 47 7.47 -10.54 4.43
C ASP A 47 8.75 -9.72 4.69
N LEU A 48 8.82 -8.47 4.24
CA LEU A 48 9.98 -7.59 4.45
C LEU A 48 10.12 -7.14 5.91
N MET A 49 8.99 -6.89 6.57
CA MET A 49 8.93 -6.43 7.96
C MET A 49 9.10 -7.56 8.97
N GLU A 50 8.99 -8.82 8.55
CA GLU A 50 9.16 -9.99 9.43
C GLU A 50 10.56 -9.99 10.10
N PRO A 51 10.61 -10.01 11.45
CA PRO A 51 11.84 -10.16 12.19
C PRO A 51 12.49 -11.53 11.95
N GLY A 52 13.81 -11.59 11.83
CA GLY A 52 14.53 -12.86 11.69
C GLY A 52 14.44 -13.54 10.31
N ARG A 53 13.67 -12.97 9.37
CA ARG A 53 13.61 -13.50 8.00
C ARG A 53 14.97 -13.37 7.31
N LYS A 54 15.41 -14.44 6.65
CA LYS A 54 16.72 -14.53 5.98
C LYS A 54 16.87 -13.46 4.90
N PRO A 55 18.08 -12.90 4.68
CA PRO A 55 18.31 -11.86 3.66
C PRO A 55 17.83 -12.24 2.25
N ALA A 56 18.10 -13.46 1.79
CA ALA A 56 17.65 -13.93 0.48
C ALA A 56 16.11 -13.92 0.35
N ALA A 57 15.39 -14.35 1.39
CA ALA A 57 13.93 -14.33 1.40
C ALA A 57 13.37 -12.90 1.44
N LYS A 58 14.09 -11.94 2.05
CA LYS A 58 13.74 -10.50 1.96
C LYS A 58 14.00 -9.93 0.57
N GLN A 59 15.06 -10.35 -0.11
CA GLN A 59 15.33 -9.95 -1.49
C GLN A 59 14.24 -10.45 -2.46
N GLU A 60 13.79 -11.69 -2.31
CA GLU A 60 12.65 -12.21 -3.09
C GLU A 60 11.35 -11.47 -2.78
N ALA A 61 11.11 -11.12 -1.50
CA ALA A 61 9.96 -10.31 -1.12
C ALA A 61 10.01 -8.92 -1.76
N GLU A 62 11.19 -8.28 -1.80
CA GLU A 62 11.37 -7.00 -2.48
C GLU A 62 11.11 -7.11 -3.99
N ALA A 63 11.56 -8.18 -4.65
CA ALA A 63 11.24 -8.41 -6.06
C ALA A 63 9.71 -8.55 -6.29
N ARG A 64 9.01 -9.28 -5.42
CA ARG A 64 7.53 -9.39 -5.47
C ARG A 64 6.86 -8.03 -5.25
N ARG A 65 7.36 -7.24 -4.29
CA ARG A 65 6.86 -5.89 -4.01
C ARG A 65 7.01 -4.99 -5.23
N GLN A 66 8.18 -4.96 -5.86
CA GLN A 66 8.45 -4.15 -7.05
C GLN A 66 7.57 -4.54 -8.22
N TYR A 67 7.38 -5.84 -8.45
CA TYR A 67 6.47 -6.34 -9.49
C TYR A 67 5.03 -5.88 -9.26
N ALA A 68 4.52 -6.01 -8.02
CA ALA A 68 3.17 -5.60 -7.68
C ALA A 68 2.98 -4.08 -7.83
N VAL A 69 3.97 -3.27 -7.42
CA VAL A 69 3.94 -1.81 -7.62
C VAL A 69 3.85 -1.45 -9.10
N ARG A 70 4.63 -2.09 -9.98
CA ARG A 70 4.57 -1.82 -11.42
C ARG A 70 3.18 -2.09 -11.99
N ARG A 71 2.51 -3.14 -11.52
CA ARG A 71 1.13 -3.44 -11.92
C ARG A 71 0.13 -2.40 -11.43
N LEU A 72 0.24 -1.98 -10.17
CA LEU A 72 -0.63 -0.96 -9.60
C LEU A 72 -0.47 0.37 -10.34
N LEU A 73 0.77 0.78 -10.66
CA LEU A 73 1.03 1.97 -11.47
C LEU A 73 0.42 1.87 -12.87
N ALA A 74 0.58 0.71 -13.54
CA ALA A 74 -0.06 0.51 -14.84
C ALA A 74 -1.61 0.56 -14.77
N ALA A 75 -2.21 0.09 -13.68
CA ALA A 75 -3.65 0.20 -13.46
C ALA A 75 -4.09 1.66 -13.27
N VAL A 76 -3.31 2.47 -12.53
CA VAL A 76 -3.53 3.92 -12.42
C VAL A 76 -3.44 4.60 -13.78
N ASP A 77 -2.40 4.30 -14.56
CA ASP A 77 -2.21 4.90 -15.88
C ASP A 77 -3.41 4.60 -16.80
N LEU A 78 -3.93 3.36 -16.77
CA LEU A 78 -5.14 3.00 -17.53
C LEU A 78 -6.38 3.75 -17.04
N MET A 79 -6.56 3.89 -15.72
CA MET A 79 -7.69 4.63 -15.14
C MET A 79 -7.64 6.11 -15.54
N MET A 80 -6.47 6.74 -15.47
CA MET A 80 -6.27 8.14 -15.81
C MET A 80 -6.43 8.40 -17.32
N ASN A 81 -5.91 7.52 -18.17
CA ASN A 81 -6.09 7.63 -19.63
C ASN A 81 -7.57 7.51 -20.04
N ASN A 82 -8.34 6.64 -19.39
CA ASN A 82 -9.77 6.54 -19.63
C ASN A 82 -10.54 7.79 -19.17
N ALA A 83 -10.06 8.49 -18.14
CA ALA A 83 -10.64 9.74 -17.67
C ALA A 83 -10.36 10.91 -18.63
N GLU A 84 -9.19 10.97 -19.26
CA GLU A 84 -8.84 12.00 -20.25
C GLU A 84 -9.55 11.81 -21.61
N GLY A 85 -9.84 10.56 -22.01
CA GLY A 85 -10.51 10.26 -23.29
C GLY A 85 -12.03 10.48 -23.31
N GLN A 86 -12.64 10.91 -22.19
CA GLN A 86 -14.08 11.16 -22.05
C GLN A 86 -14.41 12.65 -21.80
N ALA A 87 -13.43 13.55 -21.90
CA ALA A 87 -13.60 15.00 -21.70
C ALA A 87 -13.83 15.78 -23.01
#